data_AF-A0A178MTU3-F1
#
_entry.id   AF-A0A178MTU3-F1
#
_cell.length_a   1.000
_cell.length_b   1.000
_cell.length_c   1.000
_cell.angle_alpha   90.00
_cell.angle_beta   90.00
_cell.angle_gamma   90.00
#
_symmetry.space_group_name_H-M   'P 1'
#
loop_
_entity.id
_entity.type
_entity.pdbx_description
1 polymer ?
#
loop_
_entity_poly.entity_id
_entity_poly.type
_entity_poly.pdbx_seq_one_letter_code
_entity_poly.pdbx_strand_id
1 'polypeptide(L)'
;MSPRVEFTLLRLWHAALAGGFVVAYVTADEDTYAMHVFSGYWVLCALTLRLALALIGSSSGPLRLPRPKFTWAKPGRNPLFAWMAALLLPALALGALTGVIADGVPVAEDLHEAIAEAGLWLVIAHGLIIAWIFQGRRIREFLTGAAALLAVGLISLPAWAADPAIAAAYGKEAGETLSAARGEALYLSKNTASADFASCSTCHTPDPRAAGRHAKTGRVIEPMAASANAKRFTDAAKVEERFTRDCQTVLGRACTAREKGDYLTFLMMK
;
A
#
# COMPACT_ATOMS: atom_id res chain seq x y z
N MET A 1 -22.30 20.33 25.04
CA MET A 1 -21.22 20.93 24.24
C MET A 1 -21.84 21.83 23.17
N SER A 2 -21.22 22.96 22.81
CA SER A 2 -21.79 23.85 21.79
C SER A 2 -21.54 23.31 20.38
N PRO A 3 -22.42 23.56 19.39
CA PRO A 3 -22.22 23.07 18.02
C PRO A 3 -20.89 23.54 17.40
N ARG A 4 -20.42 24.75 17.73
CA ARG A 4 -19.13 25.26 17.26
C ARG A 4 -17.97 24.40 17.74
N VAL A 5 -17.95 24.05 19.02
CA VAL A 5 -16.91 23.19 19.59
C VAL A 5 -16.96 21.80 18.97
N GLU A 6 -18.16 21.22 18.82
CA GLU A 6 -18.33 19.92 18.19
C GLU A 6 -17.81 19.88 16.75
N PHE A 7 -18.06 20.94 15.95
CA PHE A 7 -17.52 21.06 14.60
C PHE A 7 -16.00 21.19 14.58
N THR A 8 -15.42 21.97 15.50
CA THR A 8 -13.96 22.11 15.62
C THR A 8 -13.32 20.77 15.94
N LEU A 9 -13.87 20.04 16.92
CA LEU A 9 -13.38 18.70 17.29
C LEU A 9 -13.47 17.73 16.11
N LEU A 10 -14.58 17.75 15.36
CA LEU A 10 -14.73 16.88 14.18
C LEU A 10 -13.71 17.20 13.08
N ARG A 11 -13.40 18.49 12.85
CA ARG A 11 -12.39 18.89 11.86
C ARG A 11 -10.98 18.50 12.28
N LEU A 12 -10.63 18.72 13.55
CA LEU A 12 -9.34 18.30 14.10
C LEU A 12 -9.18 16.78 14.01
N TRP A 13 -10.22 16.04 14.40
CA TRP A 13 -10.26 14.59 14.27
C TRP A 13 -10.08 14.14 12.80
N HIS A 14 -10.79 14.78 11.87
CA HIS A 14 -10.68 14.43 10.45
C HIS A 14 -9.27 14.69 9.92
N ALA A 15 -8.65 15.83 10.30
CA ALA A 15 -7.27 16.13 9.92
C ALA A 15 -6.28 15.10 10.48
N ALA A 16 -6.46 14.70 11.75
CA ALA A 16 -5.64 13.68 12.39
C ALA A 16 -5.80 12.30 11.71
N LEU A 17 -7.02 11.90 11.38
CA LEU A 17 -7.29 10.65 10.69
C LEU A 17 -6.72 10.65 9.27
N ALA A 18 -6.99 11.71 8.49
CA ALA A 18 -6.54 11.82 7.11
C ALA A 18 -5.01 11.90 7.02
N GLY A 19 -4.37 12.71 7.87
CA GLY A 19 -2.90 12.81 7.93
C GLY A 19 -2.26 11.49 8.33
N GLY A 20 -2.79 10.81 9.35
CA GLY A 20 -2.32 9.48 9.75
C GLY A 20 -2.45 8.45 8.65
N PHE A 21 -3.59 8.43 7.94
CA PHE A 21 -3.81 7.51 6.82
C PHE A 21 -2.84 7.74 5.67
N VAL A 22 -2.60 9.00 5.29
CA VAL A 22 -1.64 9.34 4.22
C VAL A 22 -0.24 8.89 4.60
N VAL A 23 0.21 9.18 5.81
CA VAL A 23 1.54 8.74 6.29
C VAL A 23 1.63 7.22 6.27
N ALA A 24 0.64 6.52 6.82
CA ALA A 24 0.62 5.05 6.81
C ALA A 24 0.73 4.48 5.41
N TYR A 25 -0.01 5.04 4.45
CA TYR A 25 0.01 4.55 3.08
C TYR A 25 1.36 4.78 2.38
N VAL A 26 1.95 5.98 2.52
CA VAL A 26 3.20 6.32 1.80
C VAL A 26 4.45 5.74 2.44
N THR A 27 4.40 5.32 3.71
CA THR A 27 5.55 4.74 4.42
C THR A 27 5.47 3.21 4.53
N ALA A 28 4.60 2.55 3.76
CA ALA A 28 4.37 1.10 3.84
C ALA A 28 5.53 0.24 3.29
N ASP A 29 6.67 0.85 2.95
CA ASP A 29 7.89 0.16 2.51
C ASP A 29 8.73 -0.38 3.69
N GLU A 30 9.73 -1.23 3.40
CA GLU A 30 10.56 -1.82 4.47
C GLU A 30 11.52 -0.83 5.14
N ASP A 31 11.88 0.27 4.47
CA ASP A 31 12.85 1.25 4.96
C ASP A 31 12.20 2.22 5.96
N THR A 32 10.92 2.52 5.75
CA THR A 32 10.13 3.45 6.56
C THR A 32 9.06 2.76 7.40
N TYR A 33 9.13 1.44 7.51
CA TYR A 33 8.16 0.60 8.22
C TYR A 33 7.83 1.07 9.64
N ALA A 34 8.80 1.61 10.39
CA ALA A 34 8.54 2.14 11.73
C ALA A 34 7.53 3.32 11.71
N MET A 35 7.58 4.17 10.68
CA MET A 35 6.62 5.25 10.47
C MET A 35 5.25 4.69 10.07
N HIS A 36 5.20 3.62 9.26
CA HIS A 36 3.96 2.93 8.91
C HIS A 36 3.26 2.36 10.14
N VAL A 37 3.99 1.65 11.00
CA VAL A 37 3.44 1.08 12.23
C VAL A 37 2.92 2.19 13.15
N PHE A 38 3.73 3.22 13.41
CA PHE A 38 3.33 4.36 14.24
C PHE A 38 2.05 5.04 13.72
N SER A 39 1.99 5.32 12.42
CA SER A 39 0.84 5.97 11.80
C SER A 39 -0.39 5.06 11.73
N GLY A 40 -0.21 3.74 11.58
CA GLY A 40 -1.28 2.75 11.72
C GLY A 40 -1.92 2.77 13.11
N TYR A 41 -1.11 2.78 14.18
CA TYR A 41 -1.62 2.95 15.54
C TYR A 41 -2.27 4.31 15.76
N TRP A 42 -1.72 5.38 15.18
CA TRP A 42 -2.35 6.70 15.21
C TRP A 42 -3.74 6.71 14.56
N VAL A 43 -3.90 6.07 13.40
CA VAL A 43 -5.21 5.91 12.74
C VAL A 43 -6.17 5.14 13.62
N LEU A 44 -5.73 4.04 14.23
CA LEU A 44 -6.55 3.27 15.17
C LEU A 44 -6.98 4.12 16.37
N CYS A 45 -6.07 4.87 16.97
CA CYS A 45 -6.37 5.82 18.04
C CYS A 45 -7.34 6.92 17.60
N ALA A 46 -7.20 7.45 16.39
CA ALA A 46 -8.14 8.44 15.86
C ALA A 46 -9.54 7.83 15.68
N LEU A 47 -9.65 6.58 15.23
CA LEU A 47 -10.91 5.88 15.09
C LEU A 47 -11.56 5.55 16.43
N THR A 48 -10.80 5.12 17.44
CA THR A 48 -11.34 4.92 18.80
C THR A 48 -11.77 6.25 19.42
N LEU A 49 -10.98 7.31 19.24
CA LEU A 49 -11.34 8.67 19.65
C LEU A 49 -12.65 9.13 18.97
N ARG A 50 -12.90 8.75 17.71
CA ARG A 50 -14.16 9.05 17.04
C ARG A 50 -15.37 8.49 17.78
N LEU A 51 -15.26 7.26 18.27
CA LEU A 51 -16.30 6.59 19.03
C LEU A 51 -16.48 7.26 20.39
N ALA A 52 -15.39 7.56 21.09
CA ALA A 52 -15.44 8.29 22.37
C ALA A 52 -16.10 9.68 22.21
N LEU A 53 -15.73 10.44 21.18
CA LEU A 53 -16.35 11.72 20.85
C LEU A 53 -17.85 11.60 20.57
N ALA A 54 -18.30 10.47 20.00
CA ALA A 54 -19.72 10.23 19.77
C ALA A 54 -20.53 9.98 21.05
N LEU A 55 -19.89 9.43 22.10
CA LEU A 55 -20.53 9.17 23.39
C LEU A 55 -20.75 10.46 24.20
N ILE A 56 -19.86 11.44 24.06
CA ILE A 56 -19.92 12.73 24.78
C ILE A 56 -20.60 13.86 23.97
N GLY A 57 -20.81 13.64 22.68
CA GLY A 57 -21.45 14.59 21.78
C GLY A 57 -22.94 14.77 22.07
N SER A 58 -23.50 15.91 21.68
CA SER A 58 -24.94 16.12 21.83
C SER A 58 -25.76 15.20 20.90
N SER A 59 -26.95 14.81 21.35
CA SER A 59 -27.84 13.87 20.64
C SER A 59 -28.32 14.36 19.25
N SER A 60 -28.16 15.66 18.98
CA SER A 60 -28.47 16.30 17.70
C SER A 60 -27.26 16.97 17.03
N GLY A 61 -26.10 16.94 17.69
CA GLY A 61 -24.88 17.60 17.22
C GLY A 61 -24.08 16.81 16.19
N PRO A 62 -23.07 17.45 15.58
CA PRO A 62 -22.27 16.84 14.52
C PRO A 62 -21.37 15.68 14.98
N LEU A 63 -21.11 15.51 16.29
CA LEU A 63 -20.33 14.36 16.78
C LEU A 63 -21.12 13.05 16.83
N ARG A 64 -22.46 13.11 16.75
CA ARG A 64 -23.31 11.92 16.73
C ARG A 64 -22.90 10.95 15.62
N LEU A 65 -22.96 9.64 15.90
CA LEU A 65 -22.71 8.64 14.87
C LEU A 65 -23.70 8.79 13.70
N PRO A 66 -23.23 8.64 12.45
CA PRO A 66 -24.09 8.64 11.27
C PRO A 66 -25.14 7.54 11.39
N ARG A 67 -26.40 7.88 11.16
CA ARG A 67 -27.48 6.91 10.97
C ARG A 67 -28.01 7.11 9.56
N PRO A 68 -27.43 6.40 8.57
CA PRO A 68 -27.83 6.57 7.18
C PRO A 68 -29.31 6.24 7.04
N LYS A 69 -30.03 7.08 6.30
CA LYS A 69 -31.42 6.85 5.89
C LYS A 69 -31.47 7.10 4.39
N PHE A 70 -32.21 6.27 3.66
CA PHE A 70 -32.45 6.51 2.23
C PHE A 70 -33.42 7.68 1.96
N THR A 71 -34.10 8.17 2.99
CA THR A 71 -35.05 9.28 2.87
C THR A 71 -34.35 10.63 2.92
N TRP A 72 -34.66 11.50 1.95
CA TRP A 72 -34.28 12.90 1.96
C TRP A 72 -35.08 13.65 3.03
N ALA A 73 -34.59 13.60 4.27
CA ALA A 73 -35.37 14.00 5.44
C ALA A 73 -35.55 15.53 5.60
N LYS A 74 -34.66 16.36 5.02
CA LYS A 74 -34.73 17.83 5.08
C LYS A 74 -34.06 18.49 3.86
N PRO A 75 -34.60 19.61 3.33
CA PRO A 75 -33.89 20.43 2.35
C PRO A 75 -32.52 20.84 2.90
N GLY A 76 -31.45 20.60 2.14
CA GLY A 76 -30.08 21.02 2.49
C GLY A 76 -29.20 19.99 3.22
N ARG A 77 -29.68 18.79 3.56
CA ARG A 77 -28.83 17.74 4.15
C ARG A 77 -28.79 16.51 3.23
N ASN A 78 -27.74 16.40 2.42
CA ASN A 78 -27.58 15.29 1.48
C ASN A 78 -27.39 13.97 2.26
N PRO A 79 -28.29 12.96 2.10
CA PRO A 79 -28.19 11.68 2.82
C PRO A 79 -26.89 10.92 2.51
N LEU A 80 -26.23 11.24 1.40
CA LEU A 80 -24.97 10.66 0.98
C LEU A 80 -23.87 10.82 2.03
N PHE A 81 -23.79 11.96 2.73
CA PHE A 81 -22.75 12.18 3.74
C PHE A 81 -22.82 11.15 4.88
N ALA A 82 -24.02 10.73 5.29
CA ALA A 82 -24.19 9.73 6.32
C ALA A 82 -23.77 8.34 5.83
N TRP A 83 -24.06 8.02 4.57
CA TRP A 83 -23.61 6.78 3.92
C TRP A 83 -22.11 6.73 3.72
N MET A 84 -21.49 7.81 3.24
CA MET A 84 -20.03 7.90 3.08
C MET A 84 -19.32 7.62 4.40
N ALA A 85 -19.77 8.25 5.50
CA ALA A 85 -19.20 7.99 6.82
C ALA A 85 -19.47 6.56 7.32
N ALA A 86 -20.65 5.99 7.05
CA ALA A 86 -20.99 4.63 7.44
C ALA A 86 -20.21 3.55 6.66
N LEU A 87 -19.65 3.88 5.50
CA LEU A 87 -18.79 2.99 4.71
C LEU A 87 -17.31 3.19 5.05
N LEU A 88 -16.85 4.45 5.09
CA LEU A 88 -15.43 4.77 5.32
C LEU A 88 -14.97 4.38 6.71
N LEU A 89 -15.76 4.67 7.76
CA LEU A 89 -15.34 4.40 9.13
C LEU A 89 -15.08 2.90 9.38
N PRO A 90 -15.99 1.97 9.01
CA PRO A 90 -15.71 0.54 9.14
C PRO A 90 -14.58 0.07 8.23
N ALA A 91 -14.48 0.56 7.00
CA ALA A 91 -13.41 0.15 6.07
C ALA A 91 -12.02 0.56 6.61
N LEU A 92 -11.87 1.80 7.07
CA LEU A 92 -10.64 2.30 7.68
C LEU A 92 -10.32 1.58 8.99
N ALA A 93 -11.34 1.27 9.80
CA ALA A 93 -11.15 0.46 11.01
C ALA A 93 -10.70 -0.96 10.70
N LEU A 94 -11.25 -1.59 9.67
CA LEU A 94 -10.83 -2.90 9.22
C LEU A 94 -9.37 -2.87 8.73
N GLY A 95 -8.99 -1.87 7.94
CA GLY A 95 -7.61 -1.66 7.52
C GLY A 95 -6.65 -1.49 8.70
N ALA A 96 -6.98 -0.63 9.67
CA ALA A 96 -6.14 -0.40 10.84
C ALA A 96 -6.02 -1.66 11.73
N LEU A 97 -7.12 -2.38 11.97
CA LEU A 97 -7.12 -3.61 12.77
C LEU A 97 -6.34 -4.73 12.09
N THR A 98 -6.51 -4.91 10.78
CA THR A 98 -5.73 -5.90 10.03
C THR A 98 -4.24 -5.55 9.99
N GLY A 99 -3.87 -4.26 9.99
CA GLY A 99 -2.48 -3.83 10.10
C GLY A 99 -1.85 -4.21 11.44
N VAL A 100 -2.57 -4.02 12.55
CA VAL A 100 -2.11 -4.47 13.88
C VAL A 100 -1.96 -6.00 13.93
N ILE A 101 -2.85 -6.74 13.28
CA ILE A 101 -2.74 -8.20 13.19
C ILE A 101 -1.52 -8.59 12.33
N ALA A 102 -1.31 -7.94 11.19
CA ALA A 102 -0.20 -8.20 10.29
C ALA A 102 1.17 -7.93 10.94
N ASP A 103 1.27 -6.92 11.81
CA ASP A 103 2.51 -6.64 12.56
C ASP A 103 2.95 -7.80 13.47
N GLY A 104 1.99 -8.56 14.00
CA GLY A 104 2.25 -9.75 14.83
C GLY A 104 2.21 -11.09 14.07
N VAL A 105 1.58 -11.13 12.90
CA VAL A 105 1.30 -12.36 12.14
C VAL A 105 1.64 -12.13 10.66
N PRO A 106 2.85 -12.49 10.20
CA PRO A 106 3.31 -12.21 8.83
C PRO A 106 2.38 -12.74 7.72
N VAL A 107 1.68 -13.85 7.97
CA VAL A 107 0.73 -14.43 6.99
C VAL A 107 -0.48 -13.50 6.75
N ALA A 108 -0.78 -12.58 7.66
CA ALA A 108 -1.86 -11.61 7.50
C ALA A 108 -1.46 -10.36 6.68
N GLU A 109 -0.20 -10.21 6.29
CA GLU A 109 0.29 -9.05 5.52
C GLU A 109 -0.45 -8.89 4.18
N ASP A 110 -0.62 -9.97 3.41
CA ASP A 110 -1.34 -9.92 2.12
C ASP A 110 -2.79 -9.48 2.29
N LEU A 111 -3.45 -9.97 3.35
CA LEU A 111 -4.83 -9.59 3.66
C LEU A 111 -4.90 -8.11 4.03
N HIS A 112 -3.94 -7.63 4.83
CA HIS A 112 -3.84 -6.23 5.18
C HIS A 112 -3.58 -5.37 3.93
N GLU A 113 -2.66 -5.75 3.05
CA GLU A 113 -2.37 -5.07 1.78
C GLU A 113 -3.64 -4.94 0.92
N ALA A 114 -4.36 -6.04 0.72
CA ALA A 114 -5.59 -6.05 -0.07
C ALA A 114 -6.69 -5.15 0.53
N ILE A 115 -6.86 -5.16 1.86
CA ILE A 115 -7.84 -4.30 2.54
C ILE A 115 -7.39 -2.84 2.48
N ALA A 116 -6.10 -2.55 2.65
CA ALA A 116 -5.55 -1.20 2.60
C ALA A 116 -5.71 -0.60 1.20
N GLU A 117 -5.47 -1.37 0.15
CA GLU A 117 -5.67 -0.95 -1.25
C GLU A 117 -7.15 -0.65 -1.54
N ALA A 118 -8.06 -1.54 -1.14
CA ALA A 118 -9.50 -1.28 -1.26
C ALA A 118 -9.93 -0.03 -0.46
N GLY A 119 -9.35 0.17 0.73
CA GLY A 119 -9.55 1.34 1.57
C GLY A 119 -9.09 2.64 0.90
N LEU A 120 -7.93 2.63 0.24
CA LEU A 120 -7.43 3.78 -0.52
C LEU A 120 -8.41 4.19 -1.62
N TRP A 121 -8.87 3.23 -2.43
CA TRP A 121 -9.84 3.52 -3.49
C TRP A 121 -11.15 4.09 -2.95
N LEU A 122 -11.59 3.63 -1.77
CA LEU A 122 -12.76 4.18 -1.10
C LEU A 122 -12.54 5.63 -0.63
N VAL A 123 -11.35 5.96 -0.11
CA VAL A 123 -10.97 7.34 0.28
C VAL A 123 -10.87 8.26 -0.94
N ILE A 124 -10.30 7.78 -2.05
CA ILE A 124 -10.26 8.52 -3.32
C ILE A 124 -11.69 8.78 -3.82
N ALA A 125 -12.54 7.75 -3.86
CA ALA A 125 -13.94 7.88 -4.26
C ALA A 125 -14.67 8.89 -3.37
N HIS A 126 -14.43 8.87 -2.05
CA HIS A 126 -14.94 9.87 -1.13
C HIS A 126 -14.51 11.29 -1.53
N GLY A 127 -13.21 11.52 -1.74
CA GLY A 127 -12.69 12.82 -2.16
C GLY A 127 -13.29 13.32 -3.46
N LEU A 128 -13.42 12.46 -4.46
CA LEU A 128 -14.04 12.77 -5.76
C LEU A 128 -15.52 13.13 -5.64
N ILE A 129 -16.29 12.37 -4.84
CA ILE A 129 -17.71 12.66 -4.58
C ILE A 129 -17.86 14.01 -3.88
N ILE A 130 -17.04 14.31 -2.87
CA ILE A 130 -17.05 15.60 -2.18
C ILE A 130 -16.72 16.72 -3.16
N ALA A 131 -15.67 16.58 -3.96
CA ALA A 131 -15.31 17.54 -4.99
C ALA A 131 -16.48 17.77 -5.97
N TRP A 132 -17.14 16.71 -6.41
CA TRP A 132 -18.30 16.79 -7.30
C TRP A 132 -19.50 17.52 -6.66
N ILE A 133 -19.83 17.23 -5.40
CA ILE A 133 -20.94 17.90 -4.69
C ILE A 133 -20.69 19.41 -4.55
N PHE A 134 -19.45 19.80 -4.20
CA PHE A 134 -19.13 21.21 -3.89
C PHE A 134 -18.68 22.02 -5.11
N GLN A 135 -18.16 21.39 -6.16
CA GLN A 135 -17.74 22.05 -7.41
C GLN A 135 -18.67 21.78 -8.59
N GLY A 136 -19.82 21.13 -8.37
CA GLY A 136 -20.70 20.58 -9.41
C GLY A 136 -21.28 21.58 -10.42
N ARG A 137 -21.25 22.89 -10.16
CA ARG A 137 -21.63 23.90 -11.17
C ARG A 137 -20.49 24.19 -12.16
N ARG A 138 -19.22 24.14 -11.71
CA ARG A 138 -18.03 24.42 -12.53
C ARG A 138 -17.52 23.18 -13.28
N ILE A 139 -17.71 21.98 -12.70
CA ILE A 139 -17.29 20.71 -13.29
C ILE A 139 -18.29 20.18 -14.35
N ARG A 140 -19.60 20.51 -14.23
CA ARG A 140 -20.60 20.13 -15.25
C ARG A 140 -20.33 20.73 -16.63
N GLU A 141 -19.75 21.93 -16.68
CA GLU A 141 -19.32 22.59 -17.93
C GLU A 141 -18.07 21.92 -18.52
N PHE A 142 -17.24 21.27 -17.71
CA PHE A 142 -16.03 20.58 -18.15
C PHE A 142 -16.27 19.11 -18.55
N LEU A 143 -17.16 18.40 -17.83
CA LEU A 143 -17.42 16.97 -18.04
C LEU A 143 -18.39 16.66 -19.20
N THR A 144 -19.09 17.65 -19.74
CA THR A 144 -19.84 17.49 -21.00
C THR A 144 -18.92 17.24 -22.20
N GLY A 145 -17.59 17.44 -22.06
CA GLY A 145 -16.58 17.12 -23.08
C GLY A 145 -15.81 15.81 -22.87
N ALA A 146 -15.95 15.12 -21.72
CA ALA A 146 -15.05 14.01 -21.35
C ALA A 146 -15.79 12.72 -20.93
N ALA A 147 -17.06 12.57 -21.31
CA ALA A 147 -17.86 11.38 -21.03
C ALA A 147 -17.77 10.34 -22.16
N ALA A 148 -16.56 9.97 -22.55
CA ALA A 148 -16.30 8.77 -23.33
C ALA A 148 -14.83 8.41 -23.18
N LEU A 149 -14.49 7.58 -22.18
CA LEU A 149 -13.43 6.55 -22.26
C LEU A 149 -13.33 5.81 -20.92
N LEU A 150 -13.56 4.49 -21.03
CA LEU A 150 -13.11 3.38 -20.19
C LEU A 150 -13.67 3.22 -18.78
N ALA A 151 -14.74 2.43 -18.72
CA ALA A 151 -14.85 1.34 -17.77
C ALA A 151 -14.71 0.02 -18.53
N VAL A 152 -13.56 -0.66 -18.43
CA VAL A 152 -13.41 -2.13 -18.38
C VAL A 152 -11.99 -2.41 -17.88
N GLY A 153 -11.89 -3.05 -16.72
CA GLY A 153 -10.69 -3.77 -16.29
C GLY A 153 -11.16 -5.04 -15.61
N LEU A 154 -11.25 -6.13 -16.37
CA LEU A 154 -11.44 -7.45 -15.79
C LEU A 154 -10.22 -7.77 -14.92
N ILE A 155 -10.47 -8.10 -13.66
CA ILE A 155 -9.48 -8.67 -12.76
C ILE A 155 -9.30 -10.13 -13.19
N SER A 156 -8.21 -10.42 -13.90
CA SER A 156 -7.70 -11.78 -14.02
C SER A 156 -6.82 -12.05 -12.80
N LEU A 157 -7.20 -13.04 -11.99
CA LEU A 157 -6.32 -13.58 -10.96
C LEU A 157 -5.21 -14.37 -11.66
N PRO A 158 -3.92 -14.02 -11.51
CA PRO A 158 -2.87 -14.83 -12.07
C PRO A 158 -2.78 -16.14 -11.28
N ALA A 159 -2.37 -17.21 -11.96
CA ALA A 159 -1.84 -18.39 -11.30
C ALA A 159 -0.55 -17.98 -10.57
N TRP A 160 -0.42 -18.37 -9.30
CA TRP A 160 0.76 -18.07 -8.49
C TRP A 160 1.92 -18.99 -8.88
N ALA A 161 2.68 -18.57 -9.87
CA ALA A 161 3.98 -19.15 -10.21
C ALA A 161 4.88 -18.04 -10.74
N ALA A 162 6.17 -18.10 -10.40
CA ALA A 162 7.16 -17.20 -10.97
C ALA A 162 7.05 -17.19 -12.50
N ASP A 163 6.90 -16.00 -13.09
CA ASP A 163 6.67 -15.86 -14.53
C ASP A 163 8.03 -15.79 -15.26
N PRO A 164 8.41 -16.85 -16.00
CA PRO A 164 9.67 -16.85 -16.74
C PRO A 164 9.72 -15.77 -17.82
N ALA A 165 8.57 -15.21 -18.23
CA ALA A 165 8.52 -14.11 -19.19
C ALA A 165 9.17 -12.83 -18.64
N ILE A 166 9.17 -12.62 -17.31
CA ILE A 166 9.82 -11.46 -16.70
C ILE A 166 11.34 -11.51 -16.91
N ALA A 167 11.97 -12.66 -16.61
CA ALA A 167 13.40 -12.84 -16.86
C ALA A 167 13.72 -12.76 -18.37
N ALA A 168 12.90 -13.41 -19.21
CA ALA A 168 13.08 -13.41 -20.65
C ALA A 168 13.00 -12.00 -21.27
N ALA A 169 12.15 -11.11 -20.74
CA ALA A 169 12.06 -9.72 -21.18
C ALA A 169 13.39 -8.99 -21.00
N TYR A 170 14.04 -9.15 -19.85
CA TYR A 170 15.37 -8.56 -19.61
C TYR A 170 16.46 -9.19 -20.49
N GLY A 171 16.40 -10.49 -20.76
CA GLY A 171 17.32 -11.14 -21.69
C GLY A 171 17.21 -10.57 -23.11
N LYS A 172 15.97 -10.32 -23.57
CA LYS A 172 15.70 -9.67 -24.85
C LYS A 172 16.23 -8.24 -24.88
N GLU A 173 16.04 -7.46 -23.82
CA GLU A 173 16.55 -6.09 -23.71
C GLU A 173 18.08 -6.05 -23.69
N ALA A 174 18.72 -6.98 -22.99
CA ALA A 174 20.18 -7.11 -22.94
C ALA A 174 20.80 -7.57 -24.27
N GLY A 175 20.03 -8.27 -25.12
CA GLY A 175 20.54 -8.88 -26.35
C GLY A 175 21.51 -10.05 -26.11
N GLU A 176 21.50 -10.64 -24.91
CA GLU A 176 22.44 -11.69 -24.48
C GLU A 176 21.72 -12.86 -23.79
N THR A 177 22.36 -14.03 -23.77
CA THR A 177 21.86 -15.19 -23.01
C THR A 177 22.07 -14.98 -21.51
N LEU A 178 21.01 -15.19 -20.73
CA LEU A 178 21.03 -15.09 -19.28
C LEU A 178 21.79 -16.26 -18.63
N SER A 179 22.33 -16.03 -17.43
CA SER A 179 23.15 -16.98 -16.69
C SER A 179 22.85 -16.94 -15.20
N ALA A 180 22.37 -18.07 -14.67
CA ALA A 180 22.20 -18.25 -13.22
C ALA A 180 23.52 -18.12 -12.45
N ALA A 181 24.65 -18.55 -13.04
CA ALA A 181 25.95 -18.45 -12.38
C ALA A 181 26.39 -16.98 -12.20
N ARG A 182 26.15 -16.12 -13.20
CA ARG A 182 26.38 -14.67 -13.06
C ARG A 182 25.40 -14.04 -12.07
N GLY A 183 24.15 -14.50 -12.06
CA GLY A 183 23.14 -14.07 -11.08
C GLY A 183 23.54 -14.40 -9.64
N GLU A 184 24.04 -15.61 -9.39
CA GLU A 184 24.54 -16.04 -8.09
C GLU A 184 25.75 -15.20 -7.66
N ALA A 185 26.69 -14.97 -8.57
CA ALA A 185 27.86 -14.14 -8.30
C ALA A 185 27.46 -12.69 -7.96
N LEU A 186 26.48 -12.13 -8.66
CA LEU A 186 25.93 -10.80 -8.36
C LEU A 186 25.25 -10.78 -6.98
N TYR A 187 24.39 -11.77 -6.70
CA TYR A 187 23.66 -11.89 -5.43
C TYR A 187 24.59 -11.95 -4.21
N LEU A 188 25.72 -12.66 -4.34
CA LEU A 188 26.72 -12.81 -3.28
C LEU A 188 27.81 -11.73 -3.30
N SER A 189 27.79 -10.81 -4.29
CA SER A 189 28.80 -9.77 -4.41
C SER A 189 28.80 -8.84 -3.20
N LYS A 190 29.99 -8.35 -2.84
CA LYS A 190 30.19 -7.34 -1.81
C LYS A 190 30.50 -6.00 -2.46
N ASN A 191 29.77 -4.97 -2.06
CA ASN A 191 29.80 -3.62 -2.60
C ASN A 191 30.02 -2.62 -1.47
N THR A 192 30.48 -1.42 -1.81
CA THR A 192 30.82 -0.37 -0.84
C THR A 192 29.89 0.84 -0.91
N ALA A 193 28.83 0.79 -1.72
CA ALA A 193 27.90 1.89 -1.90
C ALA A 193 27.09 2.19 -0.61
N SER A 194 26.83 1.17 0.19
CA SER A 194 26.19 1.27 1.49
C SER A 194 26.93 0.42 2.51
N ALA A 195 27.26 1.03 3.66
CA ALA A 195 27.85 0.30 4.79
C ALA A 195 26.87 -0.73 5.39
N ASP A 196 25.57 -0.42 5.35
CA ASP A 196 24.51 -1.26 5.93
C ASP A 196 24.02 -2.33 4.95
N PHE A 197 24.25 -2.15 3.64
CA PHE A 197 23.70 -2.98 2.56
C PHE A 197 24.79 -3.38 1.55
N ALA A 198 25.86 -3.99 2.06
CA ALA A 198 27.02 -4.36 1.24
C ALA A 198 26.72 -5.47 0.20
N SER A 199 25.65 -6.25 0.35
CA SER A 199 25.29 -7.35 -0.55
C SER A 199 23.79 -7.59 -0.57
N CYS A 200 23.24 -8.17 -1.64
CA CYS A 200 21.86 -8.68 -1.64
C CYS A 200 21.68 -9.71 -0.51
N SER A 201 22.71 -10.54 -0.29
CA SER A 201 22.75 -11.54 0.78
C SER A 201 22.80 -10.96 2.20
N THR A 202 23.06 -9.65 2.37
CA THR A 202 22.99 -8.99 3.68
C THR A 202 21.58 -9.05 4.27
N CYS A 203 20.56 -8.86 3.44
CA CYS A 203 19.16 -8.95 3.87
C CYS A 203 18.55 -10.33 3.58
N HIS A 204 18.93 -10.97 2.47
CA HIS A 204 18.28 -12.20 1.99
C HIS A 204 19.02 -13.50 2.36
N THR A 205 20.12 -13.41 3.11
CA THR A 205 21.05 -14.50 3.45
C THR A 205 21.78 -15.08 2.24
N PRO A 206 22.88 -15.84 2.42
CA PRO A 206 23.53 -16.53 1.30
C PRO A 206 22.69 -17.63 0.65
N ASP A 207 21.76 -18.26 1.40
CA ASP A 207 20.82 -19.24 0.85
C ASP A 207 19.46 -18.58 0.57
N PRO A 208 19.10 -18.30 -0.69
CA PRO A 208 17.87 -17.57 -1.01
C PRO A 208 16.59 -18.35 -0.67
N ARG A 209 16.69 -19.63 -0.27
CA ARG A 209 15.57 -20.45 0.21
C ARG A 209 15.25 -20.19 1.68
N ALA A 210 16.19 -19.65 2.44
CA ALA A 210 15.99 -19.28 3.82
C ALA A 210 15.27 -17.93 3.93
N ALA A 211 14.52 -17.75 5.01
CA ALA A 211 13.99 -16.44 5.36
C ALA A 211 15.14 -15.51 5.77
N GLY A 212 15.13 -14.30 5.20
CA GLY A 212 16.07 -13.22 5.50
C GLY A 212 15.56 -12.28 6.59
N ARG A 213 16.33 -11.23 6.84
CA ARG A 213 15.94 -10.12 7.74
C ARG A 213 16.48 -8.80 7.22
N HIS A 214 15.66 -7.76 7.25
CA HIS A 214 16.10 -6.43 6.86
C HIS A 214 17.22 -5.93 7.78
N ALA A 215 18.34 -5.48 7.22
CA ALA A 215 19.56 -5.20 7.99
C ALA A 215 19.38 -4.11 9.06
N LYS A 216 18.50 -3.13 8.82
CA LYS A 216 18.24 -2.02 9.76
C LYS A 216 17.07 -2.29 10.70
N THR A 217 15.97 -2.79 10.16
CA THR A 217 14.71 -2.89 10.90
C THR A 217 14.50 -4.25 11.55
N GLY A 218 15.28 -5.28 11.15
CA GLY A 218 15.16 -6.64 11.67
C GLY A 218 13.91 -7.41 11.22
N ARG A 219 13.05 -6.77 10.40
CA ARG A 219 11.83 -7.36 9.85
C ARG A 219 12.17 -8.62 9.05
N VAL A 220 11.40 -9.68 9.26
CA VAL A 220 11.56 -10.94 8.52
C VAL A 220 11.28 -10.67 7.04
N ILE A 221 12.10 -11.26 6.18
CA ILE A 221 11.92 -11.23 4.74
C ILE A 221 11.69 -12.67 4.30
N GLU A 222 10.53 -12.94 3.69
CA GLU A 222 10.23 -14.26 3.12
C GLU A 222 11.27 -14.68 2.08
N PRO A 223 11.50 -16.00 1.87
CA PRO A 223 12.49 -16.50 0.93
C PRO A 223 12.41 -15.84 -0.45
N MET A 224 13.58 -15.60 -1.06
CA MET A 224 13.71 -15.01 -2.39
C MET A 224 13.67 -16.05 -3.50
N ALA A 225 14.06 -17.29 -3.20
CA ALA A 225 14.00 -18.40 -4.13
C ALA A 225 12.55 -18.75 -4.47
N ALA A 226 12.25 -18.89 -5.77
CA ALA A 226 10.90 -19.20 -6.21
C ALA A 226 10.44 -20.60 -5.77
N SER A 227 11.37 -21.55 -5.56
CA SER A 227 11.04 -22.88 -5.04
C SER A 227 10.54 -22.87 -3.59
N ALA A 228 11.01 -21.92 -2.79
CA ALA A 228 10.62 -21.77 -1.38
C ALA A 228 9.46 -20.79 -1.21
N ASN A 229 9.28 -19.86 -2.16
CA ASN A 229 8.20 -18.89 -2.16
C ASN A 229 7.67 -18.65 -3.59
N ALA A 230 6.60 -19.36 -3.95
CA ALA A 230 5.96 -19.29 -5.27
C ALA A 230 5.33 -17.92 -5.60
N LYS A 231 5.27 -17.01 -4.63
CA LYS A 231 4.80 -15.63 -4.82
C LYS A 231 5.86 -14.72 -5.41
N ARG A 232 7.12 -15.14 -5.45
CA ARG A 232 8.22 -14.33 -5.99
C ARG A 232 8.13 -14.27 -7.52
N PHE A 233 8.41 -13.08 -8.05
CA PHE A 233 8.54 -12.82 -9.49
C PHE A 233 7.27 -13.14 -10.31
N THR A 234 6.10 -12.79 -9.79
CA THR A 234 4.81 -12.96 -10.48
C THR A 234 4.27 -11.66 -11.08
N ASP A 235 4.82 -10.51 -10.68
CA ASP A 235 4.39 -9.17 -11.08
C ASP A 235 5.62 -8.38 -11.57
N ALA A 236 5.67 -8.11 -12.88
CA ALA A 236 6.77 -7.41 -13.52
C ALA A 236 6.96 -5.98 -12.99
N ALA A 237 5.87 -5.28 -12.63
CA ALA A 237 5.94 -3.92 -12.13
C ALA A 237 6.54 -3.91 -10.71
N LYS A 238 6.10 -4.81 -9.83
CA LYS A 238 6.70 -4.97 -8.50
C LYS A 238 8.17 -5.39 -8.58
N VAL A 239 8.54 -6.26 -9.52
CA VAL A 239 9.94 -6.65 -9.73
C VAL A 239 10.81 -5.45 -10.13
N GLU A 240 10.35 -4.64 -11.10
CA GLU A 240 11.11 -3.47 -11.57
C GLU A 240 11.21 -2.37 -10.51
N GLU A 241 10.16 -2.16 -9.73
CA GLU A 241 10.17 -1.25 -8.57
C GLU A 241 11.29 -1.63 -7.59
N ARG A 242 11.37 -2.93 -7.24
CA ARG A 242 12.40 -3.43 -6.31
C ARG A 242 13.79 -3.31 -6.87
N PHE A 243 14.00 -3.65 -8.15
CA PHE A 243 15.32 -3.44 -8.75
C PHE A 243 15.75 -1.98 -8.76
N THR A 244 14.83 -1.05 -9.03
CA THR A 244 15.14 0.39 -9.07
C THR A 244 15.69 0.88 -7.73
N ARG A 245 15.08 0.44 -6.63
CA ARG A 245 15.50 0.80 -5.27
C ARG A 245 16.74 0.00 -4.83
N ASP A 246 16.66 -1.33 -4.88
CA ASP A 246 17.63 -2.21 -4.23
C ASP A 246 18.98 -2.20 -4.96
N CYS A 247 19.00 -2.09 -6.29
CA CYS A 247 20.25 -1.94 -7.03
C CYS A 247 20.95 -0.62 -6.68
N GLN A 248 20.19 0.48 -6.58
CA GLN A 248 20.76 1.77 -6.19
C GLN A 248 21.34 1.71 -4.77
N THR A 249 20.65 1.04 -3.84
CA THR A 249 21.08 0.89 -2.45
C THR A 249 22.34 0.00 -2.32
N VAL A 250 22.36 -1.15 -2.99
CA VAL A 250 23.45 -2.14 -2.84
C VAL A 250 24.64 -1.82 -3.74
N LEU A 251 24.39 -1.46 -5.00
CA LEU A 251 25.43 -1.24 -6.01
C LEU A 251 25.82 0.23 -6.19
N GLY A 252 25.02 1.17 -5.68
CA GLY A 252 25.21 2.60 -5.91
C GLY A 252 24.81 3.07 -7.31
N ARG A 253 24.19 2.18 -8.11
CA ARG A 253 23.76 2.42 -9.49
C ARG A 253 22.58 1.53 -9.85
N ALA A 254 21.88 1.88 -10.93
CA ALA A 254 20.93 0.98 -11.55
C ALA A 254 21.61 -0.33 -12.03
N CYS A 255 20.90 -1.45 -11.88
CA CYS A 255 21.27 -2.70 -12.54
C CYS A 255 21.00 -2.59 -14.04
N THR A 256 21.89 -3.14 -14.84
CA THR A 256 21.67 -3.36 -16.28
C THR A 256 20.59 -4.42 -16.52
N ALA A 257 19.98 -4.43 -17.70
CA ALA A 257 19.02 -5.47 -18.08
C ALA A 257 19.59 -6.89 -17.90
N ARG A 258 20.85 -7.10 -18.29
CA ARG A 258 21.54 -8.39 -18.08
C ARG A 258 21.63 -8.77 -16.61
N GLU A 259 22.05 -7.86 -15.74
CA GLU A 259 22.17 -8.11 -14.29
C GLU A 259 20.82 -8.50 -13.69
N LYS A 260 19.74 -7.80 -14.06
CA LYS A 260 18.38 -8.12 -13.64
C LYS A 260 17.96 -9.52 -14.12
N GLY A 261 18.17 -9.82 -15.41
CA GLY A 261 17.81 -11.11 -15.99
C GLY A 261 18.60 -12.29 -15.39
N ASP A 262 19.91 -12.12 -15.20
CA ASP A 262 20.80 -13.13 -14.59
C ASP A 262 20.37 -13.42 -13.14
N TYR A 263 20.09 -12.36 -12.36
CA TYR A 263 19.61 -12.44 -10.98
C TYR A 263 18.28 -13.21 -10.88
N LEU A 264 17.31 -12.87 -11.73
CA LEU A 264 16.02 -13.59 -11.76
C LEU A 264 16.21 -15.05 -12.16
N THR A 265 17.05 -15.32 -13.17
CA THR A 265 17.35 -16.69 -13.61
C THR A 265 17.90 -17.52 -12.46
N PHE A 266 18.83 -16.96 -11.67
CA PHE A 266 19.36 -17.62 -10.48
C PHE A 266 18.27 -17.94 -9.45
N LEU A 267 17.44 -16.96 -9.07
CA LEU A 267 16.45 -17.13 -8.01
C LEU A 267 15.23 -17.96 -8.42
N MET A 268 14.90 -17.99 -9.70
CA MET A 268 13.85 -18.86 -10.24
C MET A 268 14.30 -20.33 -10.35
N MET A 269 15.61 -20.58 -10.49
CA MET A 269 16.18 -21.93 -10.51
C MET A 269 16.41 -22.53 -9.11
N LYS A 270 16.50 -21.67 -8.09
CA LYS A 270 16.70 -22.11 -6.71
C LYS A 270 15.38 -22.45 -6.07
#